data_AF-A0A8I1U0V9-F1
#
_entry.id   AF-A0A8I1U0V9-F1
#
_cell.length_a   1.000
_cell.length_b   1.000
_cell.length_c   1.000
_cell.angle_alpha   90.00
_cell.angle_beta   90.00
_cell.angle_gamma   90.00
#
_symmetry.space_group_name_H-M   'P 1'
#
loop_
_entity.id
_entity.type
_entity.pdbx_description
1 polymer ?
#
loop_
_entity_poly.entity_id
_entity_poly.type
_entity_poly.pdbx_seq_one_letter_code
_entity_poly.pdbx_strand_id
1 'polypeptide(L)'
;MHHNYYLSPLAVALALGLSSQSQAVKPLNLEKLSLFQLKNSFSIASSTSASTDNLQFLKEHTDKNKITHIRLQQQYLGFPVYGGYAIVHSKATVNNLAASKDNARMNGTVYQGIQAELGQPEANFVAHGAQALAHFKAQFGAEELHEEQVTPMVYIDENQQAHWAYRVSALVVYKDKIPARPTAIVDAATYEPWIQWNNIKTNRTPAKGFGYGGNSKMGVYQYDGNGLPNLELTRNANTNECFMENNDVKVVDMEHKYTSKNKAMVFDCLENDSGVYLTGYKADGYDKINGAASPTNDALYAGYVIKHMYHDWYGVEALKKSDGTPMQLVMRVHYGDGYENAYWDGRQMTFGDGDTMMYPLVSLGVGAHEISHGFTEQHSDLEYYSQSGGMNESFSDMAAIAAEFYSIGKSDWMIGGEIMKEDSGYEALRYLDKPSRDGESIDSADEYYSGLDVHYSSGVYNHLYYIMAHMPNWDARKAFDVMVKANMDYWTPYSNFIQGGCGVLSATKDLGYNIEEVQSALKQVAINYSSCSNS
;
A
#
# COMPACT_ATOMS: atom_id res chain seq x y z
N MET A 1 -27.56 -43.22 72.19
CA MET A 1 -28.46 -42.67 73.22
C MET A 1 -29.57 -41.89 72.51
N HIS A 2 -30.82 -42.27 72.79
CA HIS A 2 -32.06 -41.56 72.45
C HIS A 2 -32.03 -40.08 72.94
N HIS A 3 -32.67 -39.06 72.39
CA HIS A 3 -34.07 -38.85 71.94
C HIS A 3 -34.10 -37.66 70.93
N ASN A 4 -34.75 -37.73 69.76
CA ASN A 4 -36.19 -37.56 69.46
C ASN A 4 -36.80 -36.20 69.82
N TYR A 5 -37.27 -35.45 68.80
CA TYR A 5 -38.63 -34.84 68.64
C TYR A 5 -38.83 -34.56 67.12
N TYR A 6 -39.66 -35.29 66.36
CA TYR A 6 -41.12 -35.11 66.08
C TYR A 6 -41.46 -33.65 65.66
N LEU A 7 -42.18 -33.27 64.58
CA LEU A 7 -43.18 -33.81 63.62
C LEU A 7 -43.15 -32.90 62.36
N SER A 8 -43.25 -33.39 61.11
CA SER A 8 -44.46 -33.49 60.23
C SER A 8 -45.08 -32.14 59.75
N PRO A 9 -45.81 -32.09 58.63
CA PRO A 9 -45.40 -31.42 57.38
C PRO A 9 -46.31 -30.22 57.03
N LEU A 10 -45.89 -29.28 56.18
CA LEU A 10 -46.82 -28.58 55.27
C LEU A 10 -46.11 -27.69 54.22
N ALA A 11 -46.68 -27.75 53.01
CA ALA A 11 -46.68 -26.71 51.97
C ALA A 11 -45.36 -26.36 51.28
N VAL A 12 -45.04 -27.11 50.22
CA VAL A 12 -44.31 -26.58 49.07
C VAL A 12 -45.23 -25.57 48.37
N ALA A 13 -45.06 -24.29 48.69
CA ALA A 13 -45.57 -23.21 47.88
C ALA A 13 -44.60 -23.02 46.69
N LEU A 14 -45.07 -23.38 45.50
CA LEU A 14 -44.40 -23.12 44.23
C LEU A 14 -44.36 -21.60 44.02
N ALA A 15 -43.28 -20.95 44.46
CA ALA A 15 -42.98 -19.59 44.01
C ALA A 15 -42.44 -19.70 42.58
N LEU A 16 -43.34 -19.64 41.61
CA LEU A 16 -43.03 -19.33 40.22
C LEU A 16 -42.36 -17.95 40.21
N GLY A 17 -41.02 -17.94 40.28
CA GLY A 17 -40.24 -16.78 39.91
C GLY A 17 -40.58 -16.46 38.46
N LEU A 18 -41.27 -15.34 38.26
CA LEU A 18 -41.39 -14.71 36.95
C LEU A 18 -39.97 -14.35 36.50
N SER A 19 -39.29 -15.27 35.83
CA SER A 19 -38.15 -14.95 35.00
C SER A 19 -38.69 -14.07 33.88
N SER A 20 -38.55 -12.76 34.01
CA SER A 20 -38.71 -11.85 32.89
C SER A 20 -37.78 -12.35 31.79
N GLN A 21 -38.36 -12.89 30.71
CA GLN A 21 -37.59 -13.15 29.50
C GLN A 21 -37.03 -11.79 29.07
N SER A 22 -35.73 -11.59 29.30
CA SER A 22 -34.98 -10.47 28.73
C SER A 22 -35.28 -10.47 27.24
N GLN A 23 -35.93 -9.41 26.76
CA GLN A 23 -36.13 -9.23 25.32
C GLN A 23 -34.82 -8.73 24.76
N ALA A 24 -34.13 -9.56 24.00
CA ALA A 24 -32.91 -9.17 23.31
C ALA A 24 -33.13 -7.90 22.48
N VAL A 25 -32.16 -7.00 22.55
CA VAL A 25 -32.10 -5.78 21.75
C VAL A 25 -32.22 -6.13 20.27
N LYS A 26 -33.05 -5.37 19.55
CA LYS A 26 -33.27 -5.60 18.13
C LYS A 26 -32.33 -4.73 17.28
N PRO A 27 -31.36 -5.31 16.55
CA PRO A 27 -30.57 -4.56 15.59
C PRO A 27 -31.44 -4.15 14.39
N LEU A 28 -31.36 -2.87 14.04
CA LEU A 28 -31.99 -2.28 12.87
C LEU A 28 -30.94 -1.97 11.81
N ASN A 29 -30.90 -2.77 10.75
CA ASN A 29 -30.08 -2.48 9.58
C ASN A 29 -30.70 -1.30 8.79
N LEU A 30 -29.98 -0.19 8.73
CA LEU A 30 -30.49 1.07 8.16
C LEU A 30 -30.62 1.06 6.65
N GLU A 31 -29.95 0.14 5.94
CA GLU A 31 -30.11 -0.03 4.48
C GLU A 31 -31.53 -0.50 4.12
N LYS A 32 -32.24 -1.09 5.08
CA LYS A 32 -33.61 -1.61 4.93
C LYS A 32 -34.67 -0.68 5.50
N LEU A 33 -34.28 0.49 6.01
CA LEU A 33 -35.18 1.44 6.66
C LEU A 33 -35.20 2.78 5.92
N SER A 34 -36.34 3.43 5.98
CA SER A 34 -36.49 4.82 5.51
C SER A 34 -36.03 5.81 6.57
N LEU A 35 -35.60 7.00 6.13
CA LEU A 35 -35.26 8.11 7.02
C LEU A 35 -36.44 8.48 7.94
N PHE A 36 -37.68 8.33 7.47
CA PHE A 36 -38.87 8.53 8.29
C PHE A 36 -38.97 7.53 9.44
N GLN A 37 -38.74 6.23 9.18
CA GLN A 37 -38.72 5.21 10.22
C GLN A 37 -37.60 5.44 11.25
N LEU A 38 -36.43 5.89 10.79
CA LEU A 38 -35.32 6.24 11.69
C LEU A 38 -35.69 7.38 12.63
N LYS A 39 -36.25 8.48 12.09
CA LYS A 39 -36.68 9.66 12.85
C LYS A 39 -37.81 9.39 13.84
N ASN A 40 -38.69 8.44 13.52
CA ASN A 40 -39.73 8.01 14.46
C ASN A 40 -39.19 7.14 15.59
N SER A 41 -38.06 6.47 15.36
CA SER A 41 -37.44 5.55 16.33
C SER A 41 -36.44 6.23 17.24
N PHE A 42 -35.74 7.27 16.74
CA PHE A 42 -34.70 7.98 17.46
C PHE A 42 -34.81 9.48 17.22
N SER A 43 -34.61 10.27 18.27
CA SER A 43 -34.43 11.71 18.10
C SER A 43 -33.06 11.96 17.46
N ILE A 44 -33.02 12.83 16.44
CA ILE A 44 -31.76 13.32 15.86
C ILE A 44 -31.45 14.63 16.56
N ALA A 45 -30.54 14.59 17.52
CA ALA A 45 -30.26 15.76 18.35
C ALA A 45 -29.30 16.71 17.62
N SER A 46 -29.81 17.88 17.18
CA SER A 46 -29.02 19.10 16.99
C SER A 46 -29.20 20.11 18.13
N SER A 47 -30.16 19.89 19.05
CA SER A 47 -30.36 20.71 20.26
C SER A 47 -31.16 19.99 21.37
N THR A 48 -30.59 19.99 22.57
CA THR A 48 -31.13 19.95 23.96
C THR A 48 -32.49 19.30 24.33
N SER A 49 -33.02 18.30 23.63
CA SER A 49 -34.01 17.40 24.24
C SER A 49 -33.36 16.05 24.58
N ALA A 50 -33.18 15.79 25.87
CA ALA A 50 -32.55 14.58 26.39
C ALA A 50 -33.52 13.39 26.25
N SER A 51 -33.65 12.82 25.04
CA SER A 51 -34.30 11.52 24.91
C SER A 51 -33.34 10.43 25.39
N THR A 52 -33.91 9.45 26.11
CA THR A 52 -33.21 8.29 26.67
C THR A 52 -32.44 7.50 25.61
N ASP A 53 -32.93 7.43 24.38
CA ASP A 53 -32.23 6.86 23.23
C ASP A 53 -32.24 7.90 22.10
N ASN A 54 -31.07 8.27 21.60
CA ASN A 54 -30.91 9.34 20.61
C ASN A 54 -29.77 9.06 19.62
N LEU A 55 -29.77 9.80 18.52
CA LEU A 55 -28.68 9.84 17.54
C LEU A 55 -27.94 11.16 17.69
N GLN A 56 -26.75 11.11 18.30
CA GLN A 56 -25.86 12.24 18.46
C GLN A 56 -25.08 12.49 17.16
N PHE A 57 -25.06 13.74 16.71
CA PHE A 57 -24.22 14.14 15.59
C PHE A 57 -22.72 14.01 15.91
N LEU A 58 -21.96 13.38 14.99
CA LEU A 58 -20.50 13.33 15.07
C LEU A 58 -19.82 14.24 14.05
N LYS A 59 -20.15 14.07 12.77
CA LYS A 59 -19.55 14.85 11.67
C LYS A 59 -20.39 14.79 10.41
N GLU A 60 -20.21 15.77 9.53
CA GLU A 60 -20.69 15.72 8.16
C GLU A 60 -19.63 16.20 7.16
N HIS A 61 -19.76 15.78 5.91
CA HIS A 61 -19.05 16.37 4.78
C HIS A 61 -19.89 16.25 3.51
N THR A 62 -19.68 17.13 2.53
CA THR A 62 -20.37 17.10 1.23
C THR A 62 -19.40 16.73 0.12
N ASP A 63 -19.77 15.74 -0.70
CA ASP A 63 -18.94 15.25 -1.80
C ASP A 63 -19.07 16.10 -3.08
N LYS A 64 -18.30 15.72 -4.11
CA LYS A 64 -18.33 16.37 -5.42
C LYS A 64 -19.69 16.26 -6.13
N ASN A 65 -20.50 15.27 -5.78
CA ASN A 65 -21.84 15.05 -6.33
C ASN A 65 -22.92 15.84 -5.57
N LYS A 66 -22.53 16.71 -4.62
CA LYS A 66 -23.42 17.51 -3.77
C LYS A 66 -24.30 16.63 -2.86
N ILE A 67 -23.79 15.47 -2.44
CA ILE A 67 -24.39 14.63 -1.40
C ILE A 67 -23.67 14.89 -0.08
N THR A 68 -24.43 15.23 0.94
CA THR A 68 -23.94 15.36 2.32
C THR A 68 -24.04 14.01 3.03
N HIS A 69 -22.91 13.60 3.61
CA HIS A 69 -22.76 12.38 4.39
C HIS A 69 -22.72 12.73 5.88
N ILE A 70 -23.81 12.46 6.58
CA ILE A 70 -23.98 12.82 8.00
C ILE A 70 -23.78 11.56 8.83
N ARG A 71 -22.78 11.58 9.72
CA ARG A 71 -22.51 10.47 10.64
C ARG A 71 -23.07 10.80 12.02
N LEU A 72 -23.92 9.91 12.52
CA LEU A 72 -24.55 9.97 13.83
C LEU A 72 -24.15 8.72 14.63
N GLN A 73 -23.98 8.87 15.94
CA GLN A 73 -23.75 7.78 16.87
C GLN A 73 -24.95 7.64 17.81
N GLN A 74 -25.43 6.42 17.98
CA GLN A 74 -26.46 6.14 18.94
C GLN A 74 -25.94 6.34 20.37
N GLN A 75 -26.73 7.02 21.19
CA GLN A 75 -26.51 7.15 22.61
C GLN A 75 -27.72 6.66 23.38
N TYR A 76 -27.47 5.94 24.47
CA TYR A 76 -28.45 5.54 25.45
C TYR A 76 -28.12 6.15 26.81
N LEU A 77 -29.04 6.93 27.38
CA LEU A 77 -28.85 7.73 28.60
C LEU A 77 -27.60 8.62 28.56
N GLY A 78 -27.24 9.11 27.37
CA GLY A 78 -26.04 9.92 27.14
C GLY A 78 -24.75 9.12 26.98
N PHE A 79 -24.78 7.79 27.09
CA PHE A 79 -23.63 6.92 26.87
C PHE A 79 -23.64 6.36 25.44
N PRO A 80 -22.50 6.35 24.74
CA PRO A 80 -22.43 5.81 23.39
C PRO A 80 -22.76 4.32 23.36
N VAL A 81 -23.52 3.89 22.35
CA VAL A 81 -23.77 2.46 22.08
C VAL A 81 -22.69 1.96 21.11
N TYR A 82 -21.93 0.95 21.52
CA TYR A 82 -20.90 0.34 20.68
C TYR A 82 -21.52 -0.30 19.43
N GLY A 83 -20.98 0.01 18.26
CA GLY A 83 -21.51 -0.43 16.97
C GLY A 83 -22.80 0.28 16.51
N GLY A 84 -23.42 1.11 17.36
CA GLY A 84 -24.64 1.87 17.05
C GLY A 84 -24.35 3.13 16.24
N TYR A 85 -24.43 3.05 14.92
CA TYR A 85 -24.16 4.18 14.02
C TYR A 85 -25.21 4.29 12.92
N ALA A 86 -25.56 5.54 12.61
CA ALA A 86 -26.34 5.90 11.43
C ALA A 86 -25.52 6.83 10.53
N ILE A 87 -25.33 6.44 9.27
CA ILE A 87 -24.75 7.30 8.25
C ILE A 87 -25.83 7.61 7.23
N VAL A 88 -26.18 8.89 7.11
CA VAL A 88 -27.25 9.36 6.23
C VAL A 88 -26.65 10.08 5.03
N HIS A 89 -27.05 9.66 3.83
CA HIS A 89 -26.59 10.19 2.54
C HIS A 89 -27.74 10.99 1.93
N SER A 90 -27.69 12.32 2.07
CA SER A 90 -28.80 13.21 1.71
C SER A 90 -28.29 14.52 1.13
N LYS A 91 -29.17 15.26 0.44
CA LYS A 91 -28.92 16.68 0.11
C LYS A 91 -29.13 17.61 1.31
N ALA A 92 -29.80 17.10 2.34
CA ALA A 92 -29.95 17.77 3.62
C ALA A 92 -28.64 17.73 4.43
N THR A 93 -28.36 18.78 5.19
CA THR A 93 -27.31 18.83 6.21
C THR A 93 -27.89 18.46 7.57
N VAL A 94 -27.06 18.24 8.60
CA VAL A 94 -27.54 17.87 9.95
C VAL A 94 -28.58 18.87 10.48
N ASN A 95 -28.42 20.16 10.18
CA ASN A 95 -29.29 21.23 10.66
C ASN A 95 -30.73 21.15 10.12
N ASN A 96 -30.91 20.60 8.92
CA ASN A 96 -32.23 20.45 8.31
C ASN A 96 -32.63 18.98 8.09
N LEU A 97 -31.78 18.03 8.51
CA LEU A 97 -32.02 16.60 8.35
C LEU A 97 -33.31 16.18 9.06
N ALA A 98 -33.55 16.64 10.29
CA ALA A 98 -34.76 16.31 11.05
C ALA A 98 -36.04 16.71 10.29
N ALA A 99 -36.06 17.87 9.66
CA ALA A 99 -37.20 18.39 8.91
C ALA A 99 -37.29 17.87 7.46
N SER A 100 -36.22 17.26 6.92
CA SER A 100 -36.17 16.80 5.54
C SER A 100 -37.22 15.72 5.23
N LYS A 101 -37.93 15.88 4.12
CA LYS A 101 -38.89 14.90 3.57
C LYS A 101 -38.28 14.04 2.47
N ASP A 102 -37.02 14.28 2.11
CA ASP A 102 -36.35 13.57 1.02
C ASP A 102 -36.00 12.15 1.44
N ASN A 103 -36.11 11.22 0.49
CA ASN A 103 -35.58 9.87 0.67
C ASN A 103 -34.05 9.95 0.70
N ALA A 104 -33.46 9.51 1.81
CA ALA A 104 -32.02 9.38 1.96
C ALA A 104 -31.62 7.90 1.96
N ARG A 105 -30.49 7.58 1.33
CA ARG A 105 -29.85 6.28 1.56
C ARG A 105 -29.16 6.32 2.91
N MET A 106 -29.14 5.18 3.60
CA MET A 106 -28.53 5.08 4.93
C MET A 106 -27.72 3.80 5.05
N ASN A 107 -26.62 3.89 5.80
CA ASN A 107 -25.80 2.75 6.18
C ASN A 107 -25.65 2.72 7.70
N GLY A 108 -25.30 1.53 8.22
CA GLY A 108 -25.05 1.29 9.63
C GLY A 108 -26.18 0.52 10.31
N THR A 109 -26.00 0.32 11.62
CA THR A 109 -26.93 -0.41 12.48
C THR A 109 -27.18 0.44 13.72
N VAL A 110 -28.45 0.52 14.12
CA VAL A 110 -28.87 1.09 15.41
C VAL A 110 -29.70 0.06 16.15
N TYR A 111 -29.81 0.20 17.45
CA TYR A 111 -30.32 -0.85 18.32
C TYR A 111 -31.60 -0.38 19.01
N GLN A 112 -32.69 -1.14 18.92
CA GLN A 112 -33.95 -0.86 19.61
C GLN A 112 -34.13 -1.77 20.82
N GLY A 113 -34.79 -1.25 21.85
CA GLY A 113 -35.15 -2.06 23.03
C GLY A 113 -34.14 -1.99 24.18
N ILE A 114 -33.05 -1.22 24.06
CA ILE A 114 -32.03 -1.08 25.11
C ILE A 114 -32.66 -0.74 26.47
N GLN A 115 -33.65 0.17 26.51
CA GLN A 115 -34.32 0.54 27.76
C GLN A 115 -35.07 -0.60 28.44
N ALA A 116 -35.71 -1.46 27.65
CA ALA A 116 -36.48 -2.58 28.17
C ALA A 116 -35.57 -3.69 28.71
N GLU A 117 -34.37 -3.81 28.14
CA GLU A 117 -33.40 -4.84 28.49
C GLU A 117 -32.41 -4.40 29.59
N LEU A 118 -31.70 -3.29 29.37
CA LEU A 118 -30.56 -2.86 30.19
C LEU A 118 -30.96 -1.95 31.36
N GLY A 119 -32.08 -1.24 31.24
CA GLY A 119 -32.55 -0.34 32.29
C GLY A 119 -31.61 0.85 32.55
N GLN A 120 -31.51 1.28 33.81
CA GLN A 120 -30.64 2.37 34.24
C GLN A 120 -29.28 1.81 34.73
N PRO A 121 -28.17 2.54 34.58
CA PRO A 121 -26.92 2.14 35.18
C PRO A 121 -26.97 2.31 36.70
N GLU A 122 -26.05 1.66 37.40
CA GLU A 122 -25.82 1.94 38.82
C GLU A 122 -25.42 3.40 39.03
N ALA A 123 -25.75 3.97 40.19
CA ALA A 123 -25.51 5.38 40.49
C ALA A 123 -24.04 5.81 40.35
N ASN A 124 -23.10 4.90 40.63
CA ASN A 124 -21.66 5.14 40.57
C ASN A 124 -21.02 4.65 39.26
N PHE A 125 -21.80 4.28 38.25
CA PHE A 125 -21.30 3.71 37.00
C PHE A 125 -20.18 4.55 36.37
N VAL A 126 -20.33 5.87 36.28
CA VAL A 126 -19.25 6.72 35.73
C VAL A 126 -18.00 6.71 36.60
N ALA A 127 -18.16 6.75 37.93
CA ALA A 127 -17.04 6.76 38.89
C ALA A 127 -16.27 5.43 38.91
N HIS A 128 -16.96 4.29 38.75
CA HIS A 128 -16.36 2.96 38.69
C HIS A 128 -15.50 2.74 37.43
N GLY A 129 -15.61 3.60 36.41
CA GLY A 129 -14.73 3.52 35.24
C GLY A 129 -13.23 3.60 35.58
N ALA A 130 -12.86 4.36 36.63
CA ALA A 130 -11.47 4.42 37.09
C ALA A 130 -10.97 3.08 37.64
N GLN A 131 -11.86 2.29 38.26
CA GLN A 131 -11.54 0.94 38.77
C GLN A 131 -11.38 -0.05 37.63
N ALA A 132 -12.27 0.00 36.62
CA ALA A 132 -12.13 -0.80 35.40
C ALA A 132 -10.80 -0.51 34.68
N LEU A 133 -10.41 0.76 34.57
CA LEU A 133 -9.12 1.15 33.99
C LEU A 133 -7.93 0.66 34.83
N ALA A 134 -8.01 0.74 36.17
CA ALA A 134 -6.98 0.21 37.05
C ALA A 134 -6.84 -1.32 36.92
N HIS A 135 -7.96 -2.05 36.88
CA HIS A 135 -7.98 -3.50 36.64
C HIS A 135 -7.33 -3.85 35.31
N PHE A 136 -7.72 -3.16 34.23
CA PHE A 136 -7.14 -3.33 32.91
C PHE A 136 -5.63 -3.05 32.87
N LYS A 137 -5.14 -2.03 33.59
CA LYS A 137 -3.71 -1.68 33.60
C LYS A 137 -2.85 -2.68 34.38
N ALA A 138 -3.42 -3.35 35.38
CA ALA A 138 -2.68 -4.28 36.23
C ALA A 138 -1.99 -5.42 35.43
N GLN A 139 -2.54 -5.77 34.26
CA GLN A 139 -1.95 -6.79 33.38
C GLN A 139 -0.60 -6.39 32.78
N PHE A 140 -0.23 -5.10 32.78
CA PHE A 140 1.02 -4.60 32.19
C PHE A 140 2.18 -4.45 33.19
N GLY A 141 2.00 -4.87 34.44
CA GLY A 141 3.07 -4.93 35.43
C GLY A 141 3.78 -3.59 35.66
N ALA A 142 5.11 -3.57 35.42
CA ALA A 142 5.99 -2.42 35.66
C ALA A 142 6.28 -1.57 34.40
N GLU A 143 5.56 -1.81 33.30
CA GLU A 143 5.75 -1.04 32.06
C GLU A 143 5.30 0.42 32.23
N GLU A 144 5.88 1.32 31.44
CA GLU A 144 5.52 2.74 31.48
C GLU A 144 4.20 2.98 30.72
N LEU A 145 3.23 3.59 31.42
CA LEU A 145 1.87 3.82 30.91
C LEU A 145 1.59 5.32 30.74
N HIS A 146 1.07 5.70 29.58
CA HIS A 146 0.66 7.07 29.27
C HIS A 146 -0.72 7.12 28.59
N GLU A 147 -1.27 8.33 28.47
CA GLU A 147 -2.50 8.63 27.73
C GLU A 147 -3.66 7.66 28.03
N GLU A 148 -3.85 7.36 29.31
CA GLU A 148 -4.86 6.44 29.80
C GLU A 148 -6.27 7.00 29.55
N GLN A 149 -7.18 6.15 29.07
CA GLN A 149 -8.55 6.55 28.74
C GLN A 149 -9.54 5.51 29.24
N VAL A 150 -10.65 6.01 29.78
CA VAL A 150 -11.84 5.22 30.06
C VAL A 150 -13.07 5.94 29.52
N THR A 151 -13.96 5.21 28.86
CA THR A 151 -15.23 5.74 28.35
C THR A 151 -16.36 4.80 28.76
N PRO A 152 -17.27 5.22 29.65
CA PRO A 152 -18.49 4.48 29.95
C PRO A 152 -19.38 4.39 28.70
N MET A 153 -19.93 3.20 28.44
CA MET A 153 -20.69 2.93 27.23
C MET A 153 -21.70 1.80 27.41
N VAL A 154 -22.51 1.58 26.37
CA VAL A 154 -23.34 0.37 26.23
C VAL A 154 -22.69 -0.55 25.20
N TYR A 155 -22.52 -1.82 25.55
CA TYR A 155 -22.04 -2.87 24.65
C TYR A 155 -23.17 -3.84 24.32
N ILE A 156 -23.33 -4.20 23.05
CA ILE A 156 -24.28 -5.22 22.60
C ILE A 156 -23.46 -6.46 22.21
N ASP A 157 -23.72 -7.59 22.87
CA ASP A 157 -23.00 -8.83 22.59
C ASP A 157 -23.54 -9.58 21.36
N GLU A 158 -22.90 -10.72 21.03
CA GLU A 158 -23.29 -11.56 19.89
C GLU A 158 -24.69 -12.18 20.03
N ASN A 159 -25.19 -12.32 21.26
CA ASN A 159 -26.53 -12.80 21.56
C ASN A 159 -27.56 -11.65 21.57
N GLN A 160 -27.17 -10.46 21.13
CA GLN A 160 -27.98 -9.24 21.12
C GLN A 160 -28.41 -8.80 22.51
N GLN A 161 -27.60 -9.10 23.54
CA GLN A 161 -27.84 -8.60 24.88
C GLN A 161 -27.10 -7.30 25.13
N ALA A 162 -27.76 -6.35 25.77
CA ALA A 162 -27.17 -5.07 26.14
C ALA A 162 -26.51 -5.14 27.53
N HIS A 163 -25.31 -4.59 27.62
CA HIS A 163 -24.48 -4.57 28.83
C HIS A 163 -23.97 -3.16 29.11
N TRP A 164 -23.94 -2.78 30.39
CA TRP A 164 -23.15 -1.64 30.83
C TRP A 164 -21.67 -2.02 30.74
N ALA A 165 -20.87 -1.18 30.11
CA ALA A 165 -19.48 -1.50 29.81
C ALA A 165 -18.57 -0.27 29.87
N TYR A 166 -17.26 -0.52 29.92
CA TYR A 166 -16.24 0.50 29.79
C TYR A 166 -15.33 0.18 28.62
N ARG A 167 -15.07 1.17 27.76
CA ARG A 167 -13.92 1.12 26.87
C ARG A 167 -12.70 1.67 27.58
N VAL A 168 -11.70 0.82 27.79
CA VAL A 168 -10.44 1.16 28.47
C VAL A 168 -9.28 1.10 27.49
N SER A 169 -8.31 2.01 27.62
CA SER A 169 -7.14 2.11 26.74
C SER A 169 -5.97 2.75 27.47
N ALA A 170 -4.75 2.32 27.18
CA ALA A 170 -3.52 2.95 27.66
C ALA A 170 -2.42 2.82 26.60
N LEU A 171 -1.56 3.82 26.46
CA LEU A 171 -0.31 3.70 25.70
C LEU A 171 0.72 3.01 26.60
N VAL A 172 1.21 1.86 26.17
CA VAL A 172 2.27 1.08 26.84
C VAL A 172 3.55 1.26 26.06
N VAL A 173 4.56 1.82 26.71
CA VAL A 173 5.91 2.00 26.15
C VAL A 173 6.80 0.89 26.70
N TYR A 174 7.46 0.17 25.80
CA TYR A 174 8.39 -0.90 26.14
C TYR A 174 9.82 -0.47 25.83
N LYS A 175 10.81 -1.06 26.52
CA LYS A 175 12.24 -0.76 26.28
C LYS A 175 12.81 -1.46 25.03
N ASP A 176 12.22 -2.57 24.64
CA ASP A 176 12.79 -3.53 23.67
C ASP A 176 11.85 -3.90 22.52
N LYS A 177 10.64 -3.31 22.46
CA LYS A 177 9.66 -3.54 21.38
C LYS A 177 8.82 -2.29 21.09
N ILE A 178 8.12 -2.34 19.97
CA ILE A 178 7.28 -1.23 19.48
C ILE A 178 6.19 -0.92 20.52
N PRO A 179 5.90 0.35 20.83
CA PRO A 179 4.81 0.75 21.71
C PRO A 179 3.48 0.12 21.30
N ALA A 180 2.65 -0.19 22.28
CA ALA A 180 1.30 -0.69 22.04
C ALA A 180 0.29 0.28 22.64
N ARG A 181 -0.92 0.31 22.09
CA ARG A 181 -2.06 0.97 22.73
C ARG A 181 -3.18 -0.04 22.97
N PRO A 182 -2.99 -1.02 23.87
CA PRO A 182 -4.02 -2.00 24.20
C PRO A 182 -5.32 -1.27 24.54
N THR A 183 -6.41 -1.76 23.97
CA THR A 183 -7.76 -1.23 24.18
C THR A 183 -8.71 -2.41 24.34
N ALA A 184 -9.64 -2.32 25.28
CA ALA A 184 -10.65 -3.34 25.50
C ALA A 184 -12.02 -2.70 25.75
N ILE A 185 -13.08 -3.46 25.47
CA ILE A 185 -14.40 -3.23 26.06
C ILE A 185 -14.58 -4.27 27.15
N VAL A 186 -14.72 -3.80 28.38
CA VAL A 186 -14.86 -4.64 29.57
C VAL A 186 -16.27 -4.52 30.14
N ASP A 187 -16.76 -5.62 30.70
CA ASP A 187 -18.01 -5.66 31.44
C ASP A 187 -17.96 -4.75 32.68
N ALA A 188 -19.03 -4.01 32.96
CA ALA A 188 -19.01 -3.06 34.07
C ALA A 188 -19.10 -3.69 35.46
N ALA A 189 -19.59 -4.93 35.57
CA ALA A 189 -19.72 -5.63 36.84
C ALA A 189 -18.46 -6.44 37.19
N THR A 190 -17.83 -7.05 36.19
CA THR A 190 -16.71 -7.99 36.37
C THR A 190 -15.36 -7.42 35.95
N TYR A 191 -15.33 -6.38 35.10
CA TYR A 191 -14.13 -5.84 34.45
C TYR A 191 -13.39 -6.83 33.54
N GLU A 192 -14.01 -7.95 33.22
CA GLU A 192 -13.51 -8.91 32.24
C GLU A 192 -13.76 -8.39 30.82
N PRO A 193 -12.79 -8.58 29.89
CA PRO A 193 -12.93 -8.09 28.53
C PRO A 193 -13.91 -8.95 27.72
N TRP A 194 -14.89 -8.31 27.11
CA TRP A 194 -15.67 -8.91 26.02
C TRP A 194 -14.84 -8.99 24.74
N ILE A 195 -14.14 -7.89 24.45
CA ILE A 195 -13.24 -7.77 23.29
C ILE A 195 -12.00 -6.96 23.65
N GLN A 196 -10.86 -7.31 23.07
CA GLN A 196 -9.58 -6.64 23.28
C GLN A 196 -8.78 -6.57 21.97
N TRP A 197 -8.09 -5.46 21.74
CA TRP A 197 -7.24 -5.23 20.56
C TRP A 197 -6.09 -4.26 20.88
N ASN A 198 -5.12 -4.15 19.98
CA ASN A 198 -4.08 -3.11 20.05
C ASN A 198 -4.45 -1.96 19.10
N ASN A 199 -4.62 -0.75 19.65
CA ASN A 199 -5.07 0.44 18.96
C ASN A 199 -3.91 1.43 18.68
N ILE A 200 -2.65 0.96 18.70
CA ILE A 200 -1.53 1.80 18.31
C ILE A 200 -1.69 2.11 16.83
N LYS A 201 -1.83 3.38 16.51
CA LYS A 201 -1.76 3.87 15.14
C LYS A 201 -0.34 4.38 15.00
N THR A 202 0.50 3.72 14.23
CA THR A 202 1.75 4.32 13.75
C THR A 202 1.33 5.57 12.99
N ASN A 203 1.39 6.72 13.66
CA ASN A 203 0.98 8.01 13.11
C ASN A 203 2.07 8.49 12.15
N ARG A 204 2.19 7.77 11.04
CA ARG A 204 3.05 8.12 9.92
C ARG A 204 2.28 9.04 9.01
N THR A 205 2.78 10.24 8.83
CA THR A 205 2.23 11.21 7.89
C THR A 205 3.17 11.37 6.71
N PRO A 206 2.68 11.67 5.50
CA PRO A 206 3.54 12.03 4.38
C PRO A 206 4.51 13.16 4.75
N ALA A 207 5.74 13.06 4.28
CA ALA A 207 6.81 14.03 4.47
C ALA A 207 7.64 14.15 3.19
N LYS A 208 8.32 15.29 3.02
CA LYS A 208 9.21 15.53 1.88
C LYS A 208 10.66 15.42 2.32
N GLY A 209 11.45 14.68 1.57
CA GLY A 209 12.88 14.49 1.78
C GLY A 209 13.72 15.33 0.83
N PHE A 210 14.77 15.95 1.35
CA PHE A 210 15.87 16.53 0.61
C PHE A 210 17.07 15.59 0.72
N GLY A 211 17.72 15.32 -0.41
CA GLY A 211 18.91 14.49 -0.43
C GLY A 211 19.67 14.62 -1.74
N TYR A 212 20.80 13.92 -1.81
CA TYR A 212 21.63 13.84 -3.00
C TYR A 212 21.46 12.47 -3.66
N GLY A 213 21.72 12.42 -4.97
CA GLY A 213 21.68 11.20 -5.77
C GLY A 213 22.81 11.18 -6.79
N GLY A 214 22.91 10.09 -7.53
CA GLY A 214 23.93 9.89 -8.55
C GLY A 214 25.27 9.43 -8.01
N ASN A 215 26.28 9.41 -8.88
CA ASN A 215 27.60 8.85 -8.59
C ASN A 215 28.72 9.61 -9.29
N SER A 216 29.94 9.11 -9.16
CA SER A 216 31.13 9.79 -9.67
C SER A 216 31.20 9.86 -11.21
N LYS A 217 30.46 9.01 -11.93
CA LYS A 217 30.36 9.05 -13.41
C LYS A 217 29.29 10.02 -13.90
N MET A 218 28.08 9.90 -13.36
CA MET A 218 26.94 10.74 -13.76
C MET A 218 26.97 12.15 -13.16
N GLY A 219 27.83 12.36 -12.16
CA GLY A 219 27.79 13.52 -11.29
C GLY A 219 26.73 13.38 -10.19
N VAL A 220 26.87 14.22 -9.18
CA VAL A 220 25.94 14.27 -8.03
C VAL A 220 24.85 15.30 -8.31
N TYR A 221 23.59 14.89 -8.14
CA TYR A 221 22.40 15.75 -8.27
C TYR A 221 21.61 15.79 -6.95
N GLN A 222 20.55 16.62 -6.92
CA GLN A 222 19.77 16.90 -5.70
C GLN A 222 18.28 16.62 -5.91
N TYR A 223 17.65 16.06 -4.88
CA TYR A 223 16.20 15.90 -4.74
C TYR A 223 15.62 17.05 -3.92
N ASP A 224 15.71 18.27 -4.45
CA ASP A 224 15.40 19.50 -3.71
C ASP A 224 14.06 20.14 -4.10
N GLY A 225 13.39 19.62 -5.14
CA GLY A 225 12.19 20.21 -5.71
C GLY A 225 12.46 21.23 -6.83
N ASN A 226 13.73 21.52 -7.14
CA ASN A 226 14.17 22.41 -8.21
C ASN A 226 14.89 21.61 -9.31
N GLY A 227 14.12 20.87 -10.10
CA GLY A 227 14.63 20.01 -11.16
C GLY A 227 14.14 18.59 -10.96
N LEU A 228 14.67 17.90 -9.94
CA LEU A 228 14.08 16.65 -9.46
C LEU A 228 13.17 16.92 -8.26
N PRO A 229 12.05 16.20 -8.13
CA PRO A 229 11.13 16.38 -7.01
C PRO A 229 11.81 16.01 -5.69
N ASN A 230 11.30 16.55 -4.58
CA ASN A 230 11.64 16.04 -3.26
C ASN A 230 11.23 14.56 -3.15
N LEU A 231 11.97 13.80 -2.35
CA LEU A 231 11.65 12.41 -2.07
C LEU A 231 10.36 12.30 -1.24
N GLU A 232 9.50 11.35 -1.57
CA GLU A 232 8.26 11.10 -0.83
C GLU A 232 8.49 10.10 0.31
N LEU A 233 8.48 10.62 1.53
CA LEU A 233 8.76 9.89 2.76
C LEU A 233 7.51 9.78 3.63
N THR A 234 7.64 9.04 4.72
CA THR A 234 6.72 9.13 5.86
C THR A 234 7.47 9.54 7.13
N ARG A 235 6.80 10.28 8.01
CA ARG A 235 7.35 10.79 9.27
C ARG A 235 6.47 10.40 10.44
N ASN A 236 7.11 9.98 11.54
CA ASN A 236 6.48 9.87 12.84
C ASN A 236 6.86 11.10 13.69
N ALA A 237 5.91 12.02 13.86
CA ALA A 237 6.14 13.26 14.60
C ALA A 237 6.47 13.05 16.09
N ASN A 238 6.02 11.94 16.67
CA ASN A 238 6.18 11.66 18.10
C ASN A 238 7.60 11.20 18.44
N THR A 239 8.23 10.46 17.51
CA THR A 239 9.60 9.95 17.67
C THR A 239 10.62 10.80 16.92
N ASN A 240 10.17 11.76 16.11
CA ASN A 240 10.98 12.54 15.19
C ASN A 240 11.76 11.68 14.17
N GLU A 241 11.16 10.57 13.75
CA GLU A 241 11.77 9.61 12.81
C GLU A 241 11.14 9.72 11.42
N CYS A 242 11.99 9.65 10.40
CA CYS A 242 11.63 9.62 8.99
C CYS A 242 11.90 8.21 8.46
N PHE A 243 11.03 7.77 7.58
CA PHE A 243 11.09 6.45 6.96
C PHE A 243 11.21 6.64 5.45
N MET A 244 12.16 5.94 4.83
CA MET A 244 12.25 5.83 3.35
C MET A 244 11.13 4.93 2.82
N GLU A 245 9.89 5.32 3.10
CA GLU A 245 8.70 4.56 2.80
C GLU A 245 7.51 5.50 2.59
N ASN A 246 6.75 5.23 1.54
CA ASN A 246 5.43 5.75 1.27
C ASN A 246 4.48 4.58 0.91
N ASN A 247 3.28 4.87 0.41
CA ASN A 247 2.31 3.82 0.08
C ASN A 247 2.77 2.91 -1.07
N ASP A 248 3.58 3.44 -1.97
CA ASP A 248 3.95 2.79 -3.22
C ASP A 248 5.35 2.17 -3.17
N VAL A 249 6.28 2.78 -2.44
CA VAL A 249 7.70 2.38 -2.39
C VAL A 249 8.18 2.29 -0.95
N LYS A 250 8.96 1.26 -0.65
CA LYS A 250 9.71 1.09 0.59
C LYS A 250 11.15 0.75 0.28
N VAL A 251 12.09 1.58 0.75
CA VAL A 251 13.52 1.28 0.71
C VAL A 251 13.94 0.61 2.01
N VAL A 252 14.65 -0.51 1.88
CA VAL A 252 15.24 -1.29 2.95
C VAL A 252 16.75 -1.15 2.82
N ASP A 253 17.40 -0.57 3.84
CA ASP A 253 18.84 -0.70 3.99
C ASP A 253 19.14 -2.12 4.50
N MET A 254 19.91 -2.87 3.70
CA MET A 254 20.31 -4.25 4.02
C MET A 254 21.55 -4.31 4.91
N GLU A 255 22.23 -3.19 5.17
CA GLU A 255 23.42 -3.09 6.02
C GLU A 255 24.52 -4.09 5.62
N HIS A 256 24.74 -4.27 4.32
CA HIS A 256 25.67 -5.24 3.72
C HIS A 256 25.36 -6.71 4.06
N LYS A 257 24.12 -7.02 4.45
CA LYS A 257 23.66 -8.39 4.75
C LYS A 257 22.91 -8.97 3.56
N TYR A 258 22.88 -10.30 3.51
CA TYR A 258 22.12 -11.07 2.52
C TYR A 258 20.66 -11.33 2.94
N THR A 259 20.27 -10.96 4.17
CA THR A 259 18.90 -11.15 4.68
C THR A 259 18.47 -9.99 5.55
N SER A 260 17.18 -9.65 5.53
CA SER A 260 16.58 -8.58 6.33
C SER A 260 15.13 -8.91 6.71
N LYS A 261 14.60 -8.21 7.72
CA LYS A 261 13.17 -8.23 8.08
C LYS A 261 12.33 -7.29 7.22
N ASN A 262 12.93 -6.68 6.18
CA ASN A 262 12.30 -5.71 5.28
C ASN A 262 11.64 -4.52 5.98
N LYS A 263 12.26 -4.07 7.08
CA LYS A 263 11.88 -2.80 7.69
C LYS A 263 12.36 -1.66 6.79
N ALA A 264 11.53 -0.63 6.63
CA ALA A 264 11.96 0.59 5.97
C ALA A 264 13.21 1.16 6.66
N MET A 265 14.13 1.71 5.88
CA MET A 265 15.23 2.51 6.41
C MET A 265 14.66 3.68 7.23
N VAL A 266 15.21 3.88 8.44
CA VAL A 266 14.76 4.89 9.39
C VAL A 266 15.92 5.82 9.71
N PHE A 267 15.67 7.12 9.72
CA PHE A 267 16.66 8.14 10.07
C PHE A 267 15.99 9.30 10.82
N ASP A 268 16.81 10.11 11.51
CA ASP A 268 16.31 11.27 12.24
C ASP A 268 15.72 12.31 11.26
N CYS A 269 14.47 12.73 11.48
CA CYS A 269 13.84 13.79 10.71
C CYS A 269 14.38 15.16 11.14
N LEU A 270 15.53 15.59 10.62
CA LEU A 270 15.97 16.99 10.78
C LEU A 270 15.49 17.81 9.59
N GLU A 271 14.74 18.88 9.90
CA GLU A 271 14.16 19.79 8.94
C GLU A 271 15.19 20.87 8.55
N ASN A 272 15.29 21.17 7.26
CA ASN A 272 16.08 22.29 6.76
C ASN A 272 15.27 23.60 6.82
N ASP A 273 15.93 24.73 6.51
CA ASP A 273 15.31 26.07 6.54
C ASP A 273 14.09 26.23 5.60
N SER A 274 13.93 25.32 4.63
CA SER A 274 12.83 25.30 3.66
C SER A 274 11.66 24.40 4.06
N GLY A 275 11.71 23.78 5.24
CA GLY A 275 10.66 22.91 5.74
C GLY A 275 10.66 21.50 5.14
N VAL A 276 11.80 21.04 4.64
CA VAL A 276 12.01 19.72 4.03
C VAL A 276 13.02 18.93 4.88
N TYR A 277 12.83 17.61 5.03
CA TYR A 277 13.65 16.79 5.92
C TYR A 277 14.89 16.26 5.19
N LEU A 278 16.08 16.42 5.79
CA LEU A 278 17.34 15.93 5.22
C LEU A 278 17.42 14.40 5.35
N THR A 279 17.67 13.69 4.24
CA THR A 279 17.82 12.23 4.25
C THR A 279 19.18 11.77 4.78
N GLY A 280 19.30 10.46 4.99
CA GLY A 280 20.54 9.82 5.46
C GLY A 280 20.66 9.81 6.98
N TYR A 281 21.43 8.85 7.51
CA TYR A 281 21.60 8.66 8.97
C TYR A 281 22.23 9.84 9.70
N LYS A 282 22.95 10.70 8.97
CA LYS A 282 23.57 11.91 9.51
C LYS A 282 22.75 13.18 9.22
N ALA A 283 21.59 13.03 8.58
CA ALA A 283 20.75 14.12 8.11
C ALA A 283 21.54 15.16 7.29
N ASP A 284 22.40 14.69 6.39
CA ASP A 284 23.20 15.51 5.47
C ASP A 284 22.79 15.29 4.01
N GLY A 285 21.73 14.51 3.77
CA GLY A 285 21.21 14.16 2.45
C GLY A 285 21.97 13.01 1.77
N TYR A 286 22.95 12.39 2.45
CA TYR A 286 23.85 11.41 1.85
C TYR A 286 23.74 10.02 2.48
N ASP A 287 24.14 9.02 1.69
CA ASP A 287 24.38 7.64 2.09
C ASP A 287 25.50 7.07 1.23
N LYS A 288 26.70 7.64 1.40
CA LYS A 288 27.80 7.47 0.44
C LYS A 288 28.40 6.07 0.53
N ILE A 289 28.49 5.41 -0.61
CA ILE A 289 29.24 4.16 -0.75
C ILE A 289 29.75 4.00 -2.19
N ASN A 290 30.96 3.43 -2.32
CA ASN A 290 31.57 3.07 -3.59
C ASN A 290 31.44 4.14 -4.70
N GLY A 291 31.56 5.42 -4.35
CA GLY A 291 31.50 6.54 -5.30
C GLY A 291 30.09 7.07 -5.65
N ALA A 292 29.03 6.50 -5.09
CA ALA A 292 27.66 7.03 -5.12
C ALA A 292 27.38 8.01 -3.97
N ALA A 293 26.45 8.94 -4.20
CA ALA A 293 26.02 9.93 -3.20
C ALA A 293 25.02 9.33 -2.20
N SER A 294 23.97 8.66 -2.67
CA SER A 294 23.00 7.95 -1.83
C SER A 294 22.19 6.94 -2.66
N PRO A 295 22.60 5.67 -2.70
CA PRO A 295 21.82 4.62 -3.36
C PRO A 295 20.42 4.46 -2.78
N THR A 296 20.23 4.75 -1.48
CA THR A 296 18.91 4.69 -0.85
C THR A 296 17.95 5.79 -1.34
N ASN A 297 18.44 7.01 -1.59
CA ASN A 297 17.66 8.07 -2.22
C ASN A 297 17.30 7.72 -3.67
N ASP A 298 18.29 7.28 -4.46
CA ASP A 298 18.11 6.92 -5.87
C ASP A 298 17.10 5.77 -6.03
N ALA A 299 17.11 4.79 -5.12
CA ALA A 299 16.17 3.67 -5.14
C ALA A 299 14.73 4.11 -4.87
N LEU A 300 14.53 5.04 -3.91
CA LEU A 300 13.21 5.59 -3.61
C LEU A 300 12.66 6.34 -4.84
N TYR A 301 13.51 7.13 -5.49
CA TYR A 301 13.14 7.87 -6.69
C TYR A 301 12.88 6.97 -7.90
N ALA A 302 13.71 5.95 -8.15
CA ALA A 302 13.49 4.98 -9.22
C ALA A 302 12.14 4.27 -9.07
N GLY A 303 11.81 3.84 -7.83
CA GLY A 303 10.51 3.27 -7.51
C GLY A 303 9.34 4.24 -7.71
N TYR A 304 9.53 5.53 -7.40
CA TYR A 304 8.53 6.57 -7.69
C TYR A 304 8.29 6.70 -9.19
N VAL A 305 9.36 6.84 -9.98
CA VAL A 305 9.26 7.08 -11.43
C VAL A 305 8.57 5.93 -12.13
N ILE A 306 9.01 4.70 -11.91
CA ILE A 306 8.46 3.53 -12.61
C ILE A 306 6.99 3.29 -12.25
N LYS A 307 6.62 3.51 -10.97
CA LYS A 307 5.22 3.45 -10.52
C LYS A 307 4.36 4.45 -11.29
N HIS A 308 4.80 5.70 -11.35
CA HIS A 308 4.06 6.77 -12.01
C HIS A 308 4.05 6.61 -13.53
N MET A 309 5.13 6.12 -14.14
CA MET A 309 5.18 5.82 -15.57
C MET A 309 4.10 4.80 -15.96
N TYR A 310 4.04 3.64 -15.29
CA TYR A 310 3.01 2.63 -15.58
C TYR A 310 1.59 3.16 -15.33
N HIS A 311 1.40 3.89 -14.24
CA HIS A 311 0.10 4.43 -13.89
C HIS A 311 -0.37 5.54 -14.85
N ASP A 312 0.50 6.50 -15.17
CA ASP A 312 0.14 7.68 -15.96
C ASP A 312 0.03 7.38 -17.46
N TRP A 313 0.86 6.47 -17.98
CA TRP A 313 0.82 6.10 -19.40
C TRP A 313 -0.22 5.03 -19.70
N TYR A 314 -0.43 4.08 -18.78
CA TYR A 314 -1.23 2.88 -19.06
C TYR A 314 -2.42 2.69 -18.12
N GLY A 315 -2.55 3.48 -17.06
CA GLY A 315 -3.63 3.32 -16.08
C GLY A 315 -3.54 2.00 -15.29
N VAL A 316 -2.33 1.44 -15.16
CA VAL A 316 -2.08 0.18 -14.46
C VAL A 316 -1.05 0.36 -13.35
N GLU A 317 -1.17 -0.50 -12.33
CA GLU A 317 -0.14 -0.62 -11.30
C GLU A 317 1.08 -1.34 -11.86
N ALA A 318 2.29 -0.87 -11.52
CA ALA A 318 3.54 -1.54 -11.88
C ALA A 318 3.60 -2.98 -11.32
N LEU A 319 3.14 -3.18 -10.07
CA LEU A 319 2.94 -4.50 -9.47
C LEU A 319 1.61 -4.56 -8.71
N LYS A 320 0.98 -5.73 -8.73
CA LYS A 320 -0.28 -6.06 -8.07
C LYS A 320 -0.13 -7.30 -7.19
N LYS A 321 -0.90 -7.33 -6.10
CA LYS A 321 -1.12 -8.56 -5.34
C LYS A 321 -2.11 -9.45 -6.07
N SER A 322 -2.21 -10.71 -5.63
CA SER A 322 -3.15 -11.68 -6.19
C SER A 322 -4.63 -11.27 -6.10
N ASP A 323 -4.97 -10.36 -5.19
CA ASP A 323 -6.32 -9.78 -5.05
C ASP A 323 -6.59 -8.58 -5.98
N GLY A 324 -5.62 -8.23 -6.83
CA GLY A 324 -5.69 -7.11 -7.76
C GLY A 324 -5.37 -5.75 -7.16
N THR A 325 -5.08 -5.66 -5.85
CA THR A 325 -4.67 -4.40 -5.21
C THR A 325 -3.20 -4.07 -5.50
N PRO A 326 -2.79 -2.78 -5.47
CA PRO A 326 -1.40 -2.41 -5.69
C PRO A 326 -0.45 -3.12 -4.72
N MET A 327 0.67 -3.62 -5.24
CA MET A 327 1.78 -4.14 -4.45
C MET A 327 2.79 -3.00 -4.22
N GLN A 328 3.23 -2.83 -2.97
CA GLN A 328 4.28 -1.87 -2.64
C GLN A 328 5.62 -2.39 -3.18
N LEU A 329 6.35 -1.52 -3.89
CA LEU A 329 7.69 -1.77 -4.40
C LEU A 329 8.69 -1.80 -3.24
N VAL A 330 9.29 -2.96 -2.97
CA VAL A 330 10.31 -3.11 -1.91
C VAL A 330 11.69 -3.08 -2.56
N MET A 331 12.43 -1.99 -2.33
CA MET A 331 13.78 -1.75 -2.85
C MET A 331 14.80 -2.11 -1.76
N ARG A 332 15.50 -3.23 -1.90
CA ARG A 332 16.57 -3.65 -0.96
C ARG A 332 17.91 -3.13 -1.47
N VAL A 333 18.49 -2.18 -0.76
CA VAL A 333 19.74 -1.49 -1.11
C VAL A 333 20.84 -1.89 -0.12
N HIS A 334 22.11 -1.71 -0.48
CA HIS A 334 23.26 -2.14 0.32
C HIS A 334 23.31 -3.65 0.56
N TYR A 335 22.92 -4.43 -0.45
CA TYR A 335 22.85 -5.89 -0.35
C TYR A 335 24.22 -6.55 -0.49
N GLY A 336 24.59 -7.33 0.52
CA GLY A 336 25.86 -8.06 0.54
C GLY A 336 27.08 -7.12 0.62
N ASP A 337 28.27 -7.69 0.42
CA ASP A 337 29.54 -6.95 0.44
C ASP A 337 30.21 -7.07 -0.93
N GLY A 338 30.44 -5.94 -1.61
CA GLY A 338 30.99 -5.90 -2.97
C GLY A 338 30.15 -6.63 -4.02
N TYR A 339 28.83 -6.72 -3.85
CA TYR A 339 27.96 -7.50 -4.72
C TYR A 339 27.70 -6.75 -6.04
N GLU A 340 28.25 -7.26 -7.15
CA GLU A 340 28.11 -6.67 -8.49
C GLU A 340 26.90 -7.24 -9.26
N ASN A 341 25.71 -7.19 -8.64
CA ASN A 341 24.49 -7.60 -9.32
C ASN A 341 23.23 -6.95 -8.72
N ALA A 342 22.16 -6.92 -9.51
CA ALA A 342 20.80 -6.57 -9.11
C ALA A 342 19.85 -7.69 -9.54
N TYR A 343 18.72 -7.85 -8.85
CA TYR A 343 17.73 -8.87 -9.23
C TYR A 343 16.34 -8.64 -8.62
N TRP A 344 15.34 -9.13 -9.33
CA TRP A 344 13.98 -9.43 -8.87
C TRP A 344 13.87 -10.87 -8.32
N ASP A 345 13.17 -11.06 -7.19
CA ASP A 345 13.02 -12.39 -6.54
C ASP A 345 11.57 -12.92 -6.48
N GLY A 346 10.66 -12.33 -7.25
CA GLY A 346 9.21 -12.63 -7.23
C GLY A 346 8.40 -11.76 -6.28
N ARG A 347 9.03 -10.94 -5.41
CA ARG A 347 8.29 -10.01 -4.53
C ARG A 347 9.01 -8.68 -4.22
N GLN A 348 10.29 -8.56 -4.53
CA GLN A 348 11.09 -7.38 -4.19
C GLN A 348 12.33 -7.29 -5.09
N MET A 349 12.89 -6.09 -5.17
CA MET A 349 14.08 -5.79 -5.95
C MET A 349 15.27 -5.66 -5.01
N THR A 350 16.44 -6.12 -5.46
CA THR A 350 17.67 -6.12 -4.67
C THR A 350 18.82 -5.54 -5.46
N PHE A 351 19.58 -4.65 -4.84
CA PHE A 351 20.68 -3.93 -5.47
C PHE A 351 21.93 -4.05 -4.58
N GLY A 352 23.02 -4.56 -5.16
CA GLY A 352 24.33 -4.53 -4.53
C GLY A 352 25.04 -3.20 -4.68
N ASP A 353 26.10 -3.01 -3.90
CA ASP A 353 26.89 -1.78 -3.90
C ASP A 353 27.97 -1.73 -4.99
N GLY A 354 28.09 -2.78 -5.81
CA GLY A 354 29.19 -2.93 -6.77
C GLY A 354 30.55 -3.07 -6.08
N ASP A 355 31.60 -3.32 -6.86
CA ASP A 355 32.97 -3.35 -6.37
C ASP A 355 33.91 -2.73 -7.41
N THR A 356 34.68 -3.54 -8.14
CA THR A 356 35.71 -3.02 -9.06
C THR A 356 35.16 -2.58 -10.41
N MET A 357 34.06 -3.18 -10.88
CA MET A 357 33.50 -2.93 -12.21
C MET A 357 32.38 -1.90 -12.17
N MET A 358 31.59 -1.93 -11.09
CA MET A 358 30.35 -1.18 -10.98
C MET A 358 30.32 -0.26 -9.75
N TYR A 359 29.65 0.88 -9.91
CA TYR A 359 29.05 1.63 -8.80
C TYR A 359 27.90 0.82 -8.17
N PRO A 360 27.29 1.28 -7.06
CA PRO A 360 26.04 0.70 -6.58
C PRO A 360 25.02 0.60 -7.71
N LEU A 361 24.40 -0.57 -7.85
CA LEU A 361 23.52 -0.89 -8.97
C LEU A 361 22.13 -0.27 -8.81
N VAL A 362 22.08 0.93 -8.26
CA VAL A 362 20.86 1.72 -8.12
C VAL A 362 20.92 2.88 -9.10
N SER A 363 20.08 2.77 -10.11
CA SER A 363 19.81 3.84 -11.07
C SER A 363 18.33 3.80 -11.45
N LEU A 364 17.89 4.82 -12.18
CA LEU A 364 16.55 4.80 -12.76
C LEU A 364 16.38 3.62 -13.72
N GLY A 365 17.35 3.40 -14.62
CA GLY A 365 17.33 2.31 -15.58
C GLY A 365 17.29 0.93 -14.93
N VAL A 366 18.24 0.64 -14.04
CA VAL A 366 18.31 -0.66 -13.35
C VAL A 366 17.07 -0.87 -12.45
N GLY A 367 16.63 0.15 -11.72
CA GLY A 367 15.42 0.05 -10.91
C GLY A 367 14.17 -0.26 -11.74
N ALA A 368 14.02 0.39 -12.90
CA ALA A 368 12.93 0.15 -13.84
C ALA A 368 12.98 -1.24 -14.50
N HIS A 369 14.19 -1.71 -14.82
CA HIS A 369 14.43 -3.06 -15.35
C HIS A 369 13.96 -4.12 -14.35
N GLU A 370 14.45 -4.09 -13.11
CA GLU A 370 14.09 -5.10 -12.10
C GLU A 370 12.59 -5.13 -11.77
N ILE A 371 11.96 -3.95 -11.71
CA ILE A 371 10.51 -3.86 -11.45
C ILE A 371 9.69 -4.43 -12.62
N SER A 372 10.20 -4.30 -13.85
CA SER A 372 9.50 -4.74 -15.05
C SER A 372 9.59 -6.25 -15.29
N HIS A 373 10.52 -6.96 -14.64
CA HIS A 373 10.40 -8.41 -14.51
C HIS A 373 9.14 -8.81 -13.75
N GLY A 374 8.85 -8.16 -12.62
CA GLY A 374 7.62 -8.40 -11.88
C GLY A 374 6.37 -8.00 -12.65
N PHE A 375 6.43 -6.93 -13.48
CA PHE A 375 5.34 -6.61 -14.40
C PHE A 375 5.10 -7.73 -15.40
N THR A 376 6.17 -8.28 -16.00
CA THR A 376 6.08 -9.39 -16.95
C THR A 376 5.53 -10.65 -16.29
N GLU A 377 6.01 -11.01 -15.10
CA GLU A 377 5.53 -12.15 -14.29
C GLU A 377 4.02 -12.07 -14.01
N GLN A 378 3.46 -10.86 -13.86
CA GLN A 378 2.04 -10.65 -13.56
C GLN A 378 1.15 -10.53 -14.80
N HIS A 379 1.73 -10.54 -16.01
CA HIS A 379 1.02 -10.38 -17.28
C HIS A 379 1.30 -11.56 -18.22
N SER A 380 2.24 -11.44 -19.15
CA SER A 380 2.53 -12.52 -20.11
C SER A 380 3.23 -13.73 -19.49
N ASP A 381 3.88 -13.52 -18.33
CA ASP A 381 4.64 -14.54 -17.61
C ASP A 381 5.68 -15.23 -18.49
N LEU A 382 6.37 -14.46 -19.35
CA LEU A 382 7.44 -14.95 -20.22
C LEU A 382 8.49 -15.70 -19.40
N GLU A 383 8.60 -17.00 -19.65
CA GLU A 383 9.51 -17.88 -18.93
C GLU A 383 10.96 -17.47 -19.18
N TYR A 384 11.77 -17.47 -18.11
CA TYR A 384 13.12 -16.93 -18.09
C TYR A 384 14.17 -17.89 -18.69
N TYR A 385 13.90 -18.43 -19.88
CA TYR A 385 14.84 -19.25 -20.64
C TYR A 385 14.61 -19.12 -22.15
N SER A 386 15.63 -19.41 -22.96
CA SER A 386 15.54 -19.38 -24.43
C SER A 386 15.00 -18.04 -24.96
N GLN A 387 14.20 -18.05 -26.03
CA GLN A 387 13.70 -16.83 -26.68
C GLN A 387 12.70 -16.06 -25.82
N SER A 388 11.85 -16.74 -25.03
CA SER A 388 10.94 -16.07 -24.09
C SER A 388 11.72 -15.33 -23.00
N GLY A 389 12.81 -15.92 -22.52
CA GLY A 389 13.70 -15.28 -21.57
C GLY A 389 14.42 -14.08 -22.16
N GLY A 390 14.90 -14.18 -23.41
CA GLY A 390 15.44 -13.03 -24.15
C GLY A 390 14.41 -11.90 -24.29
N MET A 391 13.16 -12.21 -24.62
CA MET A 391 12.08 -11.21 -24.66
C MET A 391 11.76 -10.61 -23.29
N ASN A 392 11.84 -11.41 -22.22
CA ASN A 392 11.65 -10.96 -20.84
C ASN A 392 12.71 -9.92 -20.46
N GLU A 393 13.98 -10.25 -20.67
CA GLU A 393 15.13 -9.34 -20.50
C GLU A 393 14.96 -8.05 -21.33
N SER A 394 14.61 -8.19 -22.61
CA SER A 394 14.41 -7.02 -23.47
C SER A 394 13.29 -6.13 -22.96
N PHE A 395 12.16 -6.68 -22.53
CA PHE A 395 11.05 -5.87 -22.04
C PHE A 395 11.48 -5.03 -20.83
N SER A 396 12.27 -5.61 -19.93
CA SER A 396 12.86 -4.89 -18.78
C SER A 396 13.84 -3.79 -19.23
N ASP A 397 14.69 -4.05 -20.23
CA ASP A 397 15.55 -3.03 -20.84
C ASP A 397 14.75 -1.89 -21.51
N MET A 398 13.67 -2.22 -22.23
CA MET A 398 12.78 -1.22 -22.83
C MET A 398 12.14 -0.34 -21.76
N ALA A 399 11.74 -0.93 -20.63
CA ALA A 399 11.18 -0.20 -19.51
C ALA A 399 12.20 0.73 -18.84
N ALA A 400 13.49 0.35 -18.80
CA ALA A 400 14.57 1.23 -18.35
C ALA A 400 14.64 2.50 -19.21
N ILE A 401 14.69 2.34 -20.55
CA ILE A 401 14.70 3.46 -21.49
C ILE A 401 13.42 4.31 -21.38
N ALA A 402 12.27 3.65 -21.24
CA ALA A 402 10.98 4.32 -21.08
C ALA A 402 10.91 5.15 -19.78
N ALA A 403 11.47 4.64 -18.68
CA ALA A 403 11.51 5.34 -17.39
C ALA A 403 12.41 6.57 -17.45
N GLU A 404 13.58 6.47 -18.09
CA GLU A 404 14.45 7.62 -18.36
C GLU A 404 13.74 8.67 -19.22
N PHE A 405 13.08 8.23 -20.30
CA PHE A 405 12.30 9.12 -21.15
C PHE A 405 11.15 9.79 -20.40
N TYR A 406 10.45 9.06 -19.53
CA TYR A 406 9.40 9.60 -18.67
C TYR A 406 9.93 10.66 -17.70
N SER A 407 11.06 10.39 -17.05
CA SER A 407 11.62 11.24 -15.99
C SER A 407 12.28 12.51 -16.53
N ILE A 408 13.11 12.38 -17.57
CA ILE A 408 13.98 13.47 -18.05
C ILE A 408 13.84 13.77 -19.54
N GLY A 409 12.90 13.12 -20.24
CA GLY A 409 12.56 13.40 -21.65
C GLY A 409 13.56 12.88 -22.68
N LYS A 410 14.55 12.07 -22.26
CA LYS A 410 15.57 11.47 -23.12
C LYS A 410 16.19 10.23 -22.47
N SER A 411 16.81 9.40 -23.28
CA SER A 411 17.66 8.28 -22.89
C SER A 411 18.84 8.19 -23.86
N ASP A 412 19.94 7.58 -23.42
CA ASP A 412 21.12 7.33 -24.25
C ASP A 412 21.08 5.98 -25.00
N TRP A 413 20.00 5.19 -24.81
CA TRP A 413 19.81 3.87 -25.42
C TRP A 413 20.84 2.83 -24.98
N MET A 414 21.44 3.04 -23.81
CA MET A 414 22.34 2.10 -23.15
C MET A 414 21.72 1.61 -21.84
N ILE A 415 22.08 0.40 -21.42
CA ILE A 415 21.66 -0.15 -20.13
C ILE A 415 22.87 -0.19 -19.21
N GLY A 416 22.72 0.39 -18.01
CA GLY A 416 23.76 0.40 -16.99
C GLY A 416 24.95 1.30 -17.31
N GLY A 417 24.86 2.15 -18.34
CA GLY A 417 25.91 3.14 -18.64
C GLY A 417 26.22 4.03 -17.45
N GLU A 418 25.21 4.33 -16.64
CA GLU A 418 25.27 5.12 -15.44
C GLU A 418 25.93 4.42 -14.23
N ILE A 419 26.04 3.09 -14.22
CA ILE A 419 26.64 2.32 -13.12
C ILE A 419 28.00 1.70 -13.46
N MET A 420 28.39 1.61 -14.73
CA MET A 420 29.71 1.09 -15.11
C MET A 420 30.82 2.09 -14.79
N LYS A 421 31.85 1.66 -14.06
CA LYS A 421 33.01 2.51 -13.76
C LYS A 421 33.83 2.78 -15.02
N GLU A 422 34.38 4.00 -15.15
CA GLU A 422 35.15 4.39 -16.33
C GLU A 422 36.43 3.55 -16.53
N ASP A 423 37.04 3.11 -15.44
CA ASP A 423 38.24 2.26 -15.44
C ASP A 423 37.93 0.76 -15.59
N SER A 424 36.65 0.37 -15.66
CA SER A 424 36.24 -1.03 -15.92
C SER A 424 36.55 -1.50 -17.35
N GLY A 425 36.75 -0.56 -18.28
CA GLY A 425 36.91 -0.84 -19.71
C GLY A 425 35.58 -1.01 -20.47
N TYR A 426 34.44 -0.89 -19.80
CA TYR A 426 33.10 -0.96 -20.39
C TYR A 426 32.36 0.38 -20.23
N GLU A 427 31.72 0.84 -21.31
CA GLU A 427 30.93 2.08 -21.29
C GLU A 427 29.55 1.84 -20.66
N ALA A 428 28.91 0.72 -20.99
CA ALA A 428 27.61 0.27 -20.52
C ALA A 428 27.55 -1.27 -20.49
N LEU A 429 26.49 -1.84 -19.90
CA LEU A 429 26.27 -3.29 -19.91
C LEU A 429 25.74 -3.78 -21.25
N ARG A 430 24.77 -3.05 -21.82
CA ARG A 430 24.13 -3.40 -23.10
C ARG A 430 23.81 -2.15 -23.92
N TYR A 431 23.64 -2.34 -25.22
CA TYR A 431 23.42 -1.28 -26.20
C TYR A 431 22.19 -1.62 -27.03
N LEU A 432 21.14 -0.80 -27.00
CA LEU A 432 19.92 -1.10 -27.77
C LEU A 432 20.07 -0.74 -29.25
N ASP A 433 20.92 0.23 -29.59
CA ASP A 433 21.18 0.65 -30.98
C ASP A 433 21.90 -0.41 -31.80
N LYS A 434 22.83 -1.12 -31.16
CA LYS A 434 23.57 -2.23 -31.73
C LYS A 434 24.05 -3.18 -30.61
N PRO A 435 23.22 -4.17 -30.24
CA PRO A 435 23.51 -5.11 -29.15
C PRO A 435 24.90 -5.72 -29.20
N SER A 436 25.37 -6.14 -30.37
CA SER A 436 26.69 -6.78 -30.58
C SER A 436 27.89 -5.92 -30.19
N ARG A 437 27.71 -4.64 -29.85
CA ARG A 437 28.75 -3.77 -29.28
C ARG A 437 29.30 -4.27 -27.95
N ASP A 438 28.53 -5.04 -27.18
CA ASP A 438 29.01 -5.65 -25.92
C ASP A 438 29.91 -6.89 -26.16
N GLY A 439 29.98 -7.39 -27.39
CA GLY A 439 30.79 -8.52 -27.81
C GLY A 439 30.11 -9.89 -27.74
N GLU A 440 28.91 -10.00 -27.17
CA GLU A 440 28.22 -11.27 -26.92
C GLU A 440 26.75 -11.28 -27.38
N SER A 441 26.05 -10.14 -27.29
CA SER A 441 24.65 -9.99 -27.71
C SER A 441 24.48 -10.09 -29.22
N ILE A 442 23.30 -10.56 -29.63
CA ILE A 442 22.94 -10.73 -31.05
C ILE A 442 22.06 -9.57 -31.56
N ASP A 443 22.28 -9.15 -32.81
CA ASP A 443 21.53 -8.02 -33.41
C ASP A 443 20.25 -8.48 -34.12
N SER A 444 20.15 -9.78 -34.43
CA SER A 444 19.10 -10.37 -35.28
C SER A 444 18.67 -11.76 -34.80
N ALA A 445 17.39 -12.10 -35.02
CA ALA A 445 16.82 -13.40 -34.65
C ALA A 445 17.50 -14.60 -35.36
N ASP A 446 18.09 -14.39 -36.53
CA ASP A 446 18.81 -15.43 -37.29
C ASP A 446 20.10 -15.90 -36.60
N GLU A 447 20.64 -15.11 -35.68
CA GLU A 447 21.87 -15.41 -34.94
C GLU A 447 21.61 -16.22 -33.66
N TYR A 448 20.34 -16.42 -33.30
CA TYR A 448 19.97 -17.15 -32.10
C TYR A 448 20.35 -18.63 -32.18
N TYR A 449 20.89 -19.16 -31.08
CA TYR A 449 21.10 -20.58 -30.87
C TYR A 449 20.58 -21.04 -29.50
N SER A 450 20.16 -22.29 -29.39
CA SER A 450 19.69 -22.85 -28.12
C SER A 450 20.84 -22.88 -27.11
N GLY A 451 20.59 -22.32 -25.92
CA GLY A 451 21.58 -22.19 -24.85
C GLY A 451 22.29 -20.84 -24.81
N LEU A 452 22.00 -19.91 -25.74
CA LEU A 452 22.39 -18.51 -25.61
C LEU A 452 21.75 -17.91 -24.34
N ASP A 453 22.54 -17.16 -23.59
CA ASP A 453 22.07 -16.49 -22.36
C ASP A 453 20.99 -15.44 -22.69
N VAL A 454 20.02 -15.29 -21.79
CA VAL A 454 18.89 -14.39 -21.98
C VAL A 454 19.33 -12.92 -22.10
N HIS A 455 20.38 -12.51 -21.38
CA HIS A 455 20.91 -11.15 -21.44
C HIS A 455 21.57 -10.82 -22.78
N TYR A 456 21.94 -11.84 -23.57
CA TYR A 456 22.52 -11.69 -24.91
C TYR A 456 21.48 -11.86 -26.02
N SER A 457 20.57 -12.83 -25.84
CA SER A 457 19.45 -13.04 -26.77
C SER A 457 18.42 -11.89 -26.74
N SER A 458 18.41 -11.09 -25.67
CA SER A 458 17.62 -9.86 -25.55
C SER A 458 17.99 -8.81 -26.61
N GLY A 459 19.18 -8.90 -27.21
CA GLY A 459 19.61 -8.00 -28.28
C GLY A 459 18.60 -7.89 -29.44
N VAL A 460 17.92 -8.99 -29.80
CA VAL A 460 16.93 -9.00 -30.88
C VAL A 460 15.78 -8.01 -30.63
N TYR A 461 15.19 -8.05 -29.43
CA TYR A 461 14.05 -7.20 -29.09
C TYR A 461 14.47 -5.81 -28.61
N ASN A 462 15.66 -5.69 -28.02
CA ASN A 462 16.31 -4.42 -27.71
C ASN A 462 16.50 -3.58 -28.99
N HIS A 463 17.07 -4.20 -30.02
CA HIS A 463 17.28 -3.56 -31.31
C HIS A 463 15.97 -3.26 -32.03
N LEU A 464 14.98 -4.15 -31.94
CA LEU A 464 13.62 -3.90 -32.46
C LEU A 464 13.01 -2.64 -31.84
N TYR A 465 13.07 -2.52 -30.52
CA TYR A 465 12.53 -1.37 -29.79
C TYR A 465 13.26 -0.06 -30.16
N TYR A 466 14.59 -0.11 -30.25
CA TYR A 466 15.38 1.02 -30.74
C TYR A 466 14.94 1.47 -32.13
N ILE A 467 14.83 0.53 -33.09
CA ILE A 467 14.39 0.83 -34.46
C ILE A 467 13.00 1.46 -34.44
N MET A 468 12.06 0.86 -33.69
CA MET A 468 10.69 1.36 -33.60
C MET A 468 10.62 2.79 -33.07
N ALA A 469 11.36 3.09 -32.00
CA ALA A 469 11.37 4.40 -31.37
C ALA A 469 12.02 5.50 -32.22
N HIS A 470 12.84 5.14 -33.22
CA HIS A 470 13.50 6.08 -34.13
C HIS A 470 12.81 6.20 -35.50
N MET A 471 11.67 5.54 -35.71
CA MET A 471 10.86 5.73 -36.91
C MET A 471 10.25 7.14 -36.95
N PRO A 472 9.95 7.70 -38.14
CA PRO A 472 9.29 8.99 -38.24
C PRO A 472 7.98 9.06 -37.42
N ASN A 473 7.85 10.05 -36.53
CA ASN A 473 6.70 10.23 -35.62
C ASN A 473 6.54 9.12 -34.56
N TRP A 474 7.63 8.43 -34.24
CA TRP A 474 7.75 7.57 -33.07
C TRP A 474 8.77 8.15 -32.09
N ASP A 475 8.65 7.73 -30.85
CA ASP A 475 9.56 8.00 -29.74
C ASP A 475 9.58 6.77 -28.82
N ALA A 476 10.40 6.83 -27.76
CA ALA A 476 10.51 5.75 -26.78
C ALA A 476 9.14 5.38 -26.19
N ARG A 477 8.32 6.37 -25.83
CA ARG A 477 6.98 6.14 -25.27
C ARG A 477 6.09 5.37 -26.23
N LYS A 478 5.93 5.85 -27.46
CA LYS A 478 5.03 5.23 -28.44
C LYS A 478 5.46 3.80 -28.80
N ALA A 479 6.76 3.55 -28.89
CA ALA A 479 7.27 2.20 -29.06
C ALA A 479 6.94 1.32 -27.83
N PHE A 480 7.06 1.88 -26.62
CA PHE A 480 6.81 1.16 -25.38
C PHE A 480 5.31 0.86 -25.18
N ASP A 481 4.42 1.75 -25.64
CA ASP A 481 2.97 1.52 -25.64
C ASP A 481 2.60 0.20 -26.35
N VAL A 482 3.25 -0.08 -27.48
CA VAL A 482 3.05 -1.33 -28.23
C VAL A 482 3.58 -2.52 -27.44
N MET A 483 4.77 -2.41 -26.85
CA MET A 483 5.42 -3.51 -26.12
C MET A 483 4.67 -3.85 -24.83
N VAL A 484 4.22 -2.84 -24.09
CA VAL A 484 3.39 -3.01 -22.88
C VAL A 484 2.08 -3.70 -23.23
N LYS A 485 1.39 -3.25 -24.28
CA LYS A 485 0.15 -3.90 -24.72
C LYS A 485 0.39 -5.32 -25.23
N ALA A 486 1.51 -5.59 -25.90
CA ALA A 486 1.91 -6.93 -26.30
C ALA A 486 2.10 -7.85 -25.09
N ASN A 487 2.80 -7.37 -24.05
CA ASN A 487 3.02 -8.09 -22.80
C ASN A 487 1.71 -8.33 -22.04
N MET A 488 0.82 -7.34 -21.96
CA MET A 488 -0.45 -7.46 -21.25
C MET A 488 -1.46 -8.39 -21.93
N ASP A 489 -1.58 -8.33 -23.26
CA ASP A 489 -2.76 -8.87 -23.96
C ASP A 489 -2.46 -10.02 -24.93
N TYR A 490 -1.20 -10.25 -25.33
CA TYR A 490 -0.89 -11.15 -26.44
C TYR A 490 0.21 -12.17 -26.18
N TRP A 491 1.28 -11.77 -25.50
CA TRP A 491 2.38 -12.68 -25.22
C TRP A 491 1.94 -13.76 -24.23
N THR A 492 2.58 -14.93 -24.36
CA THR A 492 2.33 -16.11 -23.53
C THR A 492 3.65 -16.52 -22.89
N PRO A 493 3.61 -17.36 -21.85
CA PRO A 493 4.83 -17.77 -21.14
C PRO A 493 5.91 -18.37 -22.05
N TYR A 494 5.50 -19.00 -23.15
CA TYR A 494 6.36 -19.72 -24.07
C TYR A 494 6.51 -19.03 -25.43
N SER A 495 6.14 -17.76 -25.54
CA SER A 495 6.27 -17.00 -26.78
C SER A 495 7.72 -17.01 -27.27
N ASN A 496 7.91 -17.48 -28.50
CA ASN A 496 9.17 -17.31 -29.22
C ASN A 496 9.18 -15.95 -29.95
N PHE A 497 10.31 -15.55 -30.56
CA PHE A 497 10.45 -14.25 -31.21
C PHE A 497 9.42 -14.01 -32.33
N ILE A 498 9.03 -15.06 -33.07
CA ILE A 498 8.02 -14.94 -34.12
C ILE A 498 6.63 -14.67 -33.52
N GLN A 499 6.22 -15.44 -32.52
CA GLN A 499 4.95 -15.27 -31.83
C GLN A 499 4.90 -13.93 -31.09
N GLY A 500 6.01 -13.53 -30.48
CA GLY A 500 6.17 -12.22 -29.88
C GLY A 500 5.94 -11.10 -30.89
N GLY A 501 6.52 -11.23 -32.08
CA GLY A 501 6.35 -10.28 -33.19
C GLY A 501 4.90 -10.19 -33.66
N CYS A 502 4.18 -11.32 -33.69
CA CYS A 502 2.74 -11.31 -33.95
C CYS A 502 1.98 -10.50 -32.89
N GLY A 503 2.29 -10.68 -31.60
CA GLY A 503 1.69 -9.92 -30.50
C GLY A 503 1.95 -8.41 -30.62
N VAL A 504 3.16 -8.02 -31.01
CA VAL A 504 3.54 -6.62 -31.28
C VAL A 504 2.69 -6.03 -32.42
N LEU A 505 2.45 -6.78 -33.51
CA LEU A 505 1.60 -6.33 -34.61
C LEU A 505 0.13 -6.19 -34.19
N SER A 506 -0.41 -7.14 -33.42
CA SER A 506 -1.77 -7.06 -32.89
C SER A 506 -1.94 -5.87 -31.94
N ALA A 507 -0.99 -5.65 -31.03
CA ALA A 507 -0.95 -4.48 -30.16
C ALA A 507 -0.92 -3.16 -30.94
N THR A 508 -0.08 -3.09 -31.99
CA THR A 508 0.01 -1.93 -32.90
C THR A 508 -1.34 -1.64 -33.55
N LYS A 509 -2.04 -2.67 -34.02
CA LYS A 509 -3.37 -2.56 -34.64
C LYS A 509 -4.40 -2.00 -33.66
N ASP A 510 -4.46 -2.55 -32.45
CA ASP A 510 -5.43 -2.12 -31.44
C ASP A 510 -5.20 -0.68 -30.96
N LEU A 511 -3.95 -0.22 -30.93
CA LEU A 511 -3.60 1.18 -30.63
C LEU A 511 -3.88 2.14 -31.80
N GLY A 512 -4.26 1.62 -32.97
CA GLY A 512 -4.48 2.42 -34.17
C GLY A 512 -3.19 2.99 -34.77
N TYR A 513 -2.03 2.36 -34.50
CA TYR A 513 -0.74 2.75 -35.04
C TYR A 513 -0.49 2.10 -36.41
N ASN A 514 0.51 2.60 -37.14
CA ASN A 514 0.81 2.11 -38.48
C ASN A 514 1.52 0.75 -38.43
N ILE A 515 0.78 -0.30 -38.81
CA ILE A 515 1.27 -1.69 -38.81
C ILE A 515 2.42 -1.88 -39.81
N GLU A 516 2.41 -1.20 -40.95
CA GLU A 516 3.44 -1.36 -41.99
C GLU A 516 4.83 -0.90 -41.52
N GLU A 517 4.87 0.14 -40.67
CA GLU A 517 6.10 0.64 -40.05
C GLU A 517 6.70 -0.41 -39.10
N VAL A 518 5.87 -0.97 -38.21
CA VAL A 518 6.31 -2.01 -37.26
C VAL A 518 6.70 -3.31 -37.97
N GLN A 519 5.99 -3.67 -39.04
CA GLN A 519 6.40 -4.76 -39.93
C GLN A 519 7.79 -4.54 -40.54
N SER A 520 8.11 -3.30 -40.95
CA SER A 520 9.45 -2.96 -41.44
C SER A 520 10.51 -3.11 -40.35
N ALA A 521 10.20 -2.72 -39.10
CA ALA A 521 11.10 -2.89 -37.96
C ALA A 521 11.37 -4.36 -37.64
N LEU A 522 10.33 -5.21 -37.59
CA LEU A 522 10.46 -6.66 -37.35
C LEU A 522 11.35 -7.34 -38.40
N LYS A 523 11.24 -6.94 -39.67
CA LYS A 523 12.10 -7.43 -40.75
C LYS A 523 13.58 -7.10 -40.55
N GLN A 524 13.90 -5.95 -39.99
CA GLN A 524 15.29 -5.52 -39.79
C GLN A 524 16.03 -6.38 -38.76
N VAL A 525 15.31 -6.97 -37.80
CA VAL A 525 15.84 -7.92 -36.81
C VAL A 525 15.53 -9.39 -37.15
N ALA A 526 15.22 -9.67 -38.43
CA ALA A 526 14.89 -11.00 -38.97
C ALA A 526 13.72 -11.75 -38.28
N ILE A 527 12.77 -11.03 -37.65
CA ILE A 527 11.56 -11.67 -37.13
C ILE A 527 10.56 -11.88 -38.27
N ASN A 528 10.36 -13.14 -38.67
CA ASN A 528 9.44 -13.51 -39.74
C ASN A 528 7.98 -13.51 -39.26
N TYR A 529 7.29 -12.38 -39.43
CA TYR A 529 5.88 -12.23 -39.08
C TYR A 529 4.88 -12.74 -40.14
N SER A 530 5.34 -13.39 -41.23
CA SER A 530 4.42 -13.88 -42.27
C SER A 530 3.49 -15.02 -41.81
N SER A 531 3.86 -15.71 -40.73
CA SER A 531 3.02 -16.72 -40.07
C SER A 531 1.96 -16.12 -39.14
N CYS A 532 2.00 -14.81 -38.89
CA CYS A 532 0.96 -14.11 -38.14
C CYS A 532 -0.28 -14.02 -39.05
N SER A 533 -1.18 -15.00 -38.94
CA SER A 533 -2.44 -15.00 -39.69
C SER A 533 -3.18 -13.68 -39.52
N ASN A 534 -3.74 -13.14 -40.61
CA ASN A 534 -4.57 -11.93 -40.64
C ASN A 534 -5.74 -12.03 -39.64
N SER A 535 -5.51 -11.66 -38.38
CA SER A 535 -6.55 -11.41 -37.37
C SER A 535 -6.87 -9.93 -37.34
#